data_AF-A0A952Z7K8-F1
#
_entry.id   AF-A0A952Z7K8-F1
#
_cell.length_a   1.000
_cell.length_b   1.000
_cell.length_c   1.000
_cell.angle_alpha   90.00
_cell.angle_beta   90.00
_cell.angle_gamma   90.00
#
_symmetry.space_group_name_H-M   'P 1'
#
loop_
_entity.id
_entity.type
_entity.pdbx_description
1 polymer ?
#
loop_
_entity_poly.entity_id
_entity_poly.type
_entity_poly.pdbx_seq_one_letter_code
_entity_poly.pdbx_strand_id
1 'polypeptide(L)'
;MNKKFTCALLFLALSVPYAVFAEADEDQADETEAATEVETEAADEADASSELQSGNGWKTVRIAELGNSGKKVHMVLVEQSRHTDKTIYSNAISRLCQGEEEFCRVRFWSNERFIPERAALTAEQNKQLKADYLVNKTAGIKELRWSCGVDPKSQNCLPN
;
A
#
# COMPACT_ATOMS: atom_id res chain seq x y z
N MET A 1 13.72 21.90 -36.41
CA MET A 1 12.94 23.14 -36.20
C MET A 1 12.47 23.15 -34.76
N ASN A 2 13.06 24.05 -33.96
CA ASN A 2 12.81 24.18 -32.53
C ASN A 2 11.63 25.14 -32.30
N LYS A 3 10.71 24.79 -31.40
CA LYS A 3 9.80 25.79 -30.80
C LYS A 3 9.67 25.51 -29.31
N LYS A 4 10.33 26.39 -28.54
CA LYS A 4 10.20 26.55 -27.10
C LYS A 4 8.87 27.24 -26.81
N PHE A 5 8.13 26.77 -25.81
CA PHE A 5 7.08 27.55 -25.16
C PHE A 5 7.45 27.69 -23.68
N THR A 6 7.52 28.94 -23.25
CA THR A 6 7.92 29.41 -21.94
C THR A 6 6.73 30.12 -21.29
N CYS A 7 6.72 30.16 -19.95
CA CYS A 7 5.86 30.97 -19.06
C CYS A 7 4.39 30.52 -18.92
N ALA A 8 3.77 30.55 -17.75
CA ALA A 8 4.03 31.37 -16.57
C ALA A 8 3.64 30.64 -15.27
N LEU A 9 4.47 30.85 -14.24
CA LEU A 9 4.15 30.63 -12.83
C LEU A 9 3.08 31.63 -12.37
N LEU A 10 2.09 31.16 -11.62
CA LEU A 10 1.28 32.00 -10.73
C LEU A 10 1.09 31.26 -9.41
N PHE A 11 1.88 31.67 -8.43
CA PHE A 11 1.69 31.38 -7.02
C PHE A 11 0.44 32.11 -6.53
N LEU A 12 -0.47 31.40 -5.86
CA LEU A 12 -1.47 31.99 -4.98
C LEU A 12 -1.45 31.22 -3.66
N ALA A 13 -0.65 31.74 -2.73
CA ALA A 13 -0.73 31.40 -1.33
C ALA A 13 -1.95 32.14 -0.73
N LEU A 14 -2.90 31.37 -0.19
CA LEU A 14 -3.93 31.88 0.71
C LEU A 14 -3.72 31.21 2.05
N SER A 15 -3.14 31.98 2.97
CA SER A 15 -3.15 31.75 4.41
C SER A 15 -4.52 32.09 5.00
N VAL A 16 -4.64 31.90 6.33
CA VAL A 16 -5.66 32.42 7.29
C VAL A 16 -6.65 31.33 7.77
N PRO A 17 -6.98 31.25 9.08
CA PRO A 17 -6.16 31.31 10.29
C PRO A 17 -6.46 30.14 11.26
N TYR A 18 -5.65 29.99 12.31
CA TYR A 18 -5.95 29.15 13.47
C TYR A 18 -7.13 29.72 14.27
N ALA A 19 -8.15 28.91 14.52
CA ALA A 19 -9.13 29.18 15.57
C ALA A 19 -8.62 28.59 16.88
N VAL A 20 -8.19 29.46 17.79
CA VAL A 20 -8.03 29.18 19.21
C VAL A 20 -9.42 29.24 19.84
N PHE A 21 -9.87 28.16 20.47
CA PHE A 21 -10.96 28.20 21.44
C PHE A 21 -10.36 28.00 22.83
N ALA A 22 -10.61 28.99 23.68
CA ALA A 22 -10.36 29.01 25.11
C ALA A 22 -11.69 28.72 25.85
N GLU A 23 -11.58 28.63 27.19
CA GLU A 23 -12.59 28.30 28.23
C GLU A 23 -12.65 26.81 28.55
N ALA A 24 -11.94 26.32 29.58
CA ALA A 24 -12.02 26.60 31.02
C ALA A 24 -13.32 26.07 31.64
N ASP A 25 -13.22 24.93 32.32
CA ASP A 25 -14.00 24.64 33.51
C ASP A 25 -13.14 23.78 34.44
N GLU A 26 -13.15 24.15 35.71
CA GLU A 26 -12.25 23.69 36.77
C GLU A 26 -12.86 22.51 37.55
N ASP A 27 -11.99 21.83 38.31
CA ASP A 27 -12.28 20.96 39.45
C ASP A 27 -13.01 19.62 39.22
N GLN A 28 -12.23 18.54 39.17
CA GLN A 28 -12.38 17.50 40.20
C GLN A 28 -11.08 16.72 40.42
N ALA A 29 -10.53 16.87 41.63
CA ALA A 29 -9.47 16.05 42.16
C ALA A 29 -9.97 14.63 42.45
N ASP A 30 -9.22 13.62 42.03
CA ASP A 30 -9.14 12.36 42.75
C ASP A 30 -7.70 11.84 42.68
N GLU A 31 -7.18 11.51 43.85
CA GLU A 31 -5.83 11.04 44.10
C GLU A 31 -5.69 9.60 43.59
N THR A 32 -4.61 9.29 42.86
CA THR A 32 -4.03 7.95 42.95
C THR A 32 -2.52 8.03 42.80
N GLU A 33 -1.84 7.65 43.87
CA GLU A 33 -0.38 7.63 43.99
C GLU A 33 0.30 6.52 43.16
N ALA A 34 1.50 6.89 42.70
CA ALA A 34 2.73 6.11 42.68
C ALA A 34 2.92 4.91 41.70
N ALA A 35 3.69 5.24 40.66
CA ALA A 35 5.00 4.65 40.34
C ALA A 35 5.05 3.33 39.53
N THR A 36 5.66 3.40 38.34
CA THR A 36 7.05 2.95 38.05
C THR A 36 7.21 2.61 36.55
N GLU A 37 8.07 3.40 35.90
CA GLU A 37 9.09 3.10 34.86
C GLU A 37 8.73 2.21 33.65
N VAL A 38 8.62 2.81 32.46
CA VAL A 38 9.65 2.81 31.38
C VAL A 38 9.96 1.44 30.81
N GLU A 39 9.29 1.10 29.71
CA GLU A 39 9.94 0.40 28.60
C GLU A 39 9.61 1.10 27.29
N THR A 40 10.64 1.75 26.77
CA THR A 40 10.79 2.22 25.39
C THR A 40 10.72 1.03 24.44
N GLU A 41 9.56 0.77 23.86
CA GLU A 41 9.48 0.05 22.58
C GLU A 41 9.40 1.09 21.46
N ALA A 42 10.58 1.38 20.89
CA ALA A 42 10.68 1.96 19.57
C ALA A 42 10.13 0.94 18.56
N ALA A 43 8.89 1.12 18.13
CA ALA A 43 8.32 0.41 17.00
C ALA A 43 7.46 1.38 16.17
N ASP A 44 7.91 1.58 14.93
CA ASP A 44 7.18 2.15 13.81
C ASP A 44 6.62 3.58 13.99
N GLU A 45 7.52 4.55 13.89
CA GLU A 45 7.21 5.79 13.15
C GLU A 45 7.04 5.41 11.66
N ALA A 46 5.95 4.71 11.35
CA ALA A 46 5.46 4.53 10.00
C ALA A 46 4.90 5.89 9.54
N ASP A 47 5.77 6.66 8.88
CA ASP A 47 5.48 7.60 7.81
C ASP A 47 4.00 8.02 7.73
N ALA A 48 3.72 9.18 8.31
CA ALA A 48 2.44 9.85 8.28
C ALA A 48 1.82 9.83 6.87
N SER A 49 0.66 9.19 6.75
CA SER A 49 -0.43 9.61 5.87
C SER A 49 -0.16 9.60 4.36
N SER A 50 0.47 8.55 3.82
CA SER A 50 0.13 8.15 2.45
C SER A 50 -1.19 7.38 2.51
N GLU A 51 -2.29 8.04 2.19
CA GLU A 51 -3.60 7.37 2.11
C GLU A 51 -3.49 6.12 1.23
N LEU A 52 -3.91 4.97 1.76
CA LEU A 52 -3.86 3.70 1.03
C LEU A 52 -4.64 3.85 -0.28
N GLN A 53 -3.92 3.77 -1.40
CA GLN A 53 -4.50 4.02 -2.71
C GLN A 53 -5.57 3.00 -3.07
N SER A 54 -6.59 3.47 -3.80
CA SER A 54 -7.68 2.65 -4.31
C SER A 54 -8.08 3.04 -5.74
N GLY A 55 -8.88 2.19 -6.37
CA GLY A 55 -9.42 2.40 -7.70
C GLY A 55 -10.65 1.55 -7.96
N ASN A 56 -11.15 1.60 -9.19
CA ASN A 56 -12.32 0.80 -9.58
C ASN A 56 -12.01 -0.70 -9.47
N GLY A 57 -12.67 -1.41 -8.56
CA GLY A 57 -12.51 -2.85 -8.38
C GLY A 57 -11.38 -3.27 -7.45
N TRP A 58 -10.63 -2.34 -6.85
CA TRP A 58 -9.49 -2.67 -5.99
C TRP A 58 -9.16 -1.60 -4.94
N LYS A 59 -8.54 -2.03 -3.84
CA LYS A 59 -7.95 -1.14 -2.83
C LYS A 59 -6.67 -1.74 -2.25
N THR A 60 -5.70 -0.89 -1.91
CA THR A 60 -4.56 -1.29 -1.09
C THR A 60 -5.03 -1.45 0.33
N VAL A 61 -4.77 -2.60 0.95
CA VAL A 61 -5.12 -2.87 2.35
C VAL A 61 -3.91 -2.70 3.25
N ARG A 62 -2.72 -3.00 2.74
CA ARG A 62 -1.47 -2.92 3.50
C ARG A 62 -0.29 -2.70 2.57
N ILE A 63 0.74 -2.07 3.09
CA ILE A 63 2.07 -2.02 2.49
C ILE A 63 3.03 -2.62 3.52
N ALA A 64 3.84 -3.60 3.12
CA ALA A 64 4.81 -4.22 4.02
C ALA A 64 6.20 -4.23 3.40
N GLU A 65 7.23 -4.08 4.24
CA GLU A 65 8.62 -4.18 3.79
C GLU A 65 9.04 -5.64 3.55
N LEU A 66 9.81 -5.86 2.49
CA LEU A 66 10.40 -7.14 2.15
C LEU A 66 11.69 -7.35 2.95
N GLY A 67 11.58 -8.01 4.09
CA GLY A 67 12.71 -8.16 5.02
C GLY A 67 13.14 -6.78 5.52
N ASN A 68 14.44 -6.50 5.52
CA ASN A 68 15.02 -5.22 5.95
C ASN A 68 15.67 -4.50 4.75
N SER A 69 15.05 -4.58 3.57
CA SER A 69 15.65 -4.12 2.30
C SER A 69 15.17 -2.75 1.84
N GLY A 70 14.24 -2.13 2.55
CA GLY A 70 13.50 -0.92 2.15
C GLY A 70 12.51 -1.16 1.00
N LYS A 71 12.47 -2.36 0.41
CA LYS A 71 11.59 -2.68 -0.72
C LYS A 71 10.17 -2.96 -0.23
N LYS A 72 9.20 -2.20 -0.73
CA LYS A 72 7.80 -2.29 -0.30
C LYS A 72 6.98 -3.24 -1.17
N VAL A 73 6.10 -4.01 -0.55
CA VAL A 73 5.12 -4.87 -1.22
C VAL A 73 3.72 -4.33 -0.96
N HIS A 74 3.03 -3.95 -2.04
CA HIS A 74 1.64 -3.50 -1.97
C HIS A 74 0.72 -4.71 -1.92
N MET A 75 -0.12 -4.77 -0.89
CA MET A 75 -1.12 -5.83 -0.71
C MET A 75 -2.49 -5.29 -1.07
N VAL A 76 -3.03 -5.82 -2.16
CA VAL A 76 -4.23 -5.29 -2.80
C VAL A 76 -5.38 -6.28 -2.67
N LEU A 77 -6.53 -5.79 -2.25
CA LEU A 77 -7.79 -6.50 -2.30
C LEU A 77 -8.52 -6.14 -3.59
N VAL A 78 -8.89 -7.16 -4.37
CA VAL A 78 -9.79 -7.02 -5.52
C VAL A 78 -11.21 -7.42 -5.15
N GLU A 79 -12.20 -6.80 -5.78
CA GLU A 79 -13.60 -7.18 -5.62
C GLU A 79 -13.83 -8.66 -5.97
N GLN A 80 -14.45 -9.40 -5.06
CA GLN A 80 -14.65 -10.84 -5.23
C GLN A 80 -15.46 -11.19 -6.49
N SER A 81 -16.48 -10.41 -6.82
CA SER A 81 -17.32 -10.60 -8.01
C SER A 81 -16.58 -10.36 -9.33
N ARG A 82 -15.46 -9.63 -9.30
CA ARG A 82 -14.71 -9.22 -10.48
C ARG A 82 -13.26 -9.70 -10.47
N HIS A 83 -12.93 -10.68 -9.62
CA HIS A 83 -11.56 -11.16 -9.48
C HIS A 83 -10.97 -11.78 -10.76
N THR A 84 -11.78 -12.10 -11.78
CA THR A 84 -11.31 -12.57 -13.09
C THR A 84 -11.09 -11.45 -14.11
N ASP A 85 -11.51 -10.22 -13.79
CA ASP A 85 -11.34 -9.05 -14.65
C ASP A 85 -9.89 -8.54 -14.57
N LYS A 86 -9.08 -8.90 -15.57
CA LYS A 86 -7.66 -8.53 -15.65
C LYS A 86 -7.43 -7.01 -15.70
N THR A 87 -8.42 -6.22 -16.11
CA THR A 87 -8.28 -4.76 -16.21
C THR A 87 -8.12 -4.10 -14.84
N ILE A 88 -8.73 -4.68 -13.78
CA ILE A 88 -8.57 -4.23 -12.40
C ILE A 88 -7.09 -4.30 -11.98
N TYR A 89 -6.44 -5.42 -12.26
CA TYR A 89 -5.04 -5.65 -11.93
C TYR A 89 -4.12 -4.71 -12.70
N SER A 90 -4.33 -4.57 -14.00
CA SER A 90 -3.54 -3.62 -14.82
C SER A 90 -3.70 -2.18 -14.33
N ASN A 91 -4.91 -1.78 -13.95
CA ASN A 91 -5.17 -0.46 -13.38
C ASN A 91 -4.43 -0.27 -12.05
N ALA A 92 -4.54 -1.23 -11.13
CA ALA A 92 -3.85 -1.20 -9.85
C ALA A 92 -2.32 -1.13 -10.00
N ILE A 93 -1.74 -2.02 -10.81
CA ILE A 93 -0.30 -2.03 -11.10
C ILE A 93 0.15 -0.69 -11.68
N SER A 94 -0.60 -0.16 -12.64
CA SER A 94 -0.24 1.11 -13.27
C SER A 94 -0.20 2.25 -12.27
N ARG A 95 -1.17 2.33 -11.34
CA ARG A 95 -1.21 3.40 -10.33
C ARG A 95 -0.16 3.22 -9.24
N LEU A 96 -0.06 2.01 -8.67
CA LEU A 96 0.82 1.75 -7.54
C LEU A 96 2.30 1.80 -7.92
N CYS A 97 2.64 1.44 -9.16
CA CYS A 97 4.02 1.46 -9.63
C CYS A 97 4.37 2.71 -10.45
N GLN A 98 3.47 3.70 -10.57
CA GLN A 98 3.72 4.96 -11.29
C GLN A 98 4.65 5.85 -10.47
N GLY A 99 5.95 5.60 -10.56
CA GLY A 99 6.98 6.35 -9.82
C GLY A 99 8.06 5.45 -9.23
N GLU A 100 7.82 4.14 -9.20
CA GLU A 100 8.81 3.18 -8.73
C GLU A 100 9.87 2.92 -9.80
N GLU A 101 11.10 3.38 -9.54
CA GLU A 101 12.17 3.28 -10.52
C GLU A 101 12.82 1.91 -10.52
N GLU A 102 13.18 1.32 -9.38
CA GLU A 102 13.95 0.07 -9.35
C GLU A 102 13.13 -1.17 -8.99
N PHE A 103 12.15 -1.02 -8.09
CA PHE A 103 11.42 -2.13 -7.53
C PHE A 103 9.94 -1.78 -7.33
N CYS A 104 9.04 -2.61 -7.84
CA CYS A 104 7.63 -2.56 -7.47
C CYS A 104 7.10 -3.99 -7.36
N ARG A 105 6.49 -4.33 -6.22
CA ARG A 105 5.79 -5.60 -6.05
C ARG A 105 4.37 -5.37 -5.59
N VAL A 106 3.42 -5.95 -6.32
CA VAL A 106 1.99 -5.87 -6.00
C VAL A 106 1.44 -7.28 -5.95
N ARG A 107 0.81 -7.64 -4.83
CA ARG A 107 0.15 -8.94 -4.65
C ARG A 107 -1.33 -8.74 -4.43
N PHE A 108 -2.12 -9.63 -5.03
CA PHE A 108 -3.56 -9.48 -5.10
C PHE A 108 -4.28 -10.63 -4.42
N TRP A 109 -5.27 -10.31 -3.60
CA TRP A 109 -6.22 -11.26 -3.01
C TRP A 109 -7.65 -10.80 -3.28
N SER A 110 -8.60 -11.73 -3.26
CA SER A 110 -10.04 -11.41 -3.32
C SER A 110 -10.75 -11.58 -1.97
N ASN A 111 -10.01 -11.96 -0.94
CA ASN A 111 -10.52 -12.14 0.41
C ASN A 111 -9.45 -11.64 1.40
N GLU A 112 -9.85 -10.67 2.22
CA GLU A 112 -8.98 -9.96 3.14
C GLU A 112 -8.39 -10.87 4.23
N ARG A 113 -9.08 -11.96 4.60
CA ARG A 113 -8.59 -12.93 5.59
C ARG A 113 -7.25 -13.56 5.23
N PHE A 114 -6.93 -13.63 3.94
CA PHE A 114 -5.69 -14.24 3.46
C PHE A 114 -4.58 -13.22 3.15
N ILE A 115 -4.83 -11.94 3.41
CA ILE A 115 -3.81 -10.90 3.30
C ILE A 115 -2.90 -11.00 4.54
N PRO A 116 -1.58 -11.17 4.36
CA PRO A 116 -0.65 -11.25 5.48
C PRO A 116 -0.44 -9.89 6.15
N GLU A 117 0.05 -9.91 7.38
CA GLU A 117 0.51 -8.70 8.07
C GLU A 117 1.90 -8.24 7.60
N ARG A 118 2.69 -9.17 7.06
CA ARG A 118 4.09 -8.96 6.63
C ARG A 118 4.31 -9.43 5.19
N ALA A 119 5.41 -9.02 4.56
CA ALA A 119 5.68 -9.40 3.16
C ALA A 119 5.93 -10.91 2.96
N ALA A 120 6.24 -11.69 4.00
CA ALA A 120 6.37 -13.13 3.90
C ALA A 120 4.99 -13.82 3.96
N LEU A 121 4.75 -14.75 3.05
CA LEU A 121 3.50 -15.50 2.96
C LEU A 121 3.61 -16.84 3.66
N THR A 122 2.55 -17.26 4.35
CA THR A 122 2.35 -18.68 4.66
C THR A 122 1.97 -19.44 3.39
N ALA A 123 2.07 -20.77 3.43
CA ALA A 123 1.62 -21.62 2.33
C ALA A 123 0.14 -21.33 2.00
N GLU A 124 -0.74 -21.24 3.00
CA GLU A 124 -2.16 -20.97 2.81
C GLU A 124 -2.42 -19.61 2.15
N GLN A 125 -1.77 -18.55 2.63
CA GLN A 125 -1.92 -17.22 2.04
C GLN A 125 -1.43 -17.16 0.60
N ASN A 126 -0.35 -17.89 0.30
CA ASN A 126 0.19 -17.99 -1.06
C ASN A 126 -0.78 -18.68 -2.02
N LYS A 127 -1.48 -19.73 -1.59
CA LYS A 127 -2.50 -20.44 -2.39
C LYS A 127 -3.69 -19.54 -2.76
N GLN A 128 -3.95 -18.53 -1.93
CA GLN A 128 -5.10 -17.63 -2.09
C GLN A 128 -4.79 -16.40 -2.96
N LEU A 129 -3.54 -16.27 -3.43
CA LEU A 129 -3.18 -15.21 -4.36
C LEU A 129 -4.01 -15.31 -5.66
N LYS A 130 -4.35 -14.13 -6.18
CA LYS A 130 -4.97 -13.97 -7.50
C LYS A 130 -3.95 -13.58 -8.56
N ALA A 131 -3.01 -12.73 -8.18
CA ALA A 131 -1.85 -12.40 -8.99
C ALA A 131 -0.68 -11.93 -8.12
N ASP A 132 0.54 -12.05 -8.65
CA ASP A 132 1.78 -11.47 -8.11
C ASP A 132 2.50 -10.76 -9.26
N TYR A 133 2.58 -9.44 -9.16
CA TYR A 133 3.34 -8.59 -10.06
C TYR A 133 4.66 -8.21 -9.40
N LEU A 134 5.77 -8.41 -10.11
CA LEU A 134 7.10 -8.04 -9.64
C LEU A 134 7.90 -7.40 -10.77
N VAL A 135 8.34 -6.18 -10.52
CA VAL A 135 9.46 -5.57 -11.23
C VAL A 135 10.62 -5.40 -10.27
N ASN A 136 11.79 -5.87 -10.69
CA ASN A 136 13.07 -5.58 -10.05
C ASN A 136 14.08 -5.38 -11.18
N LYS A 137 14.34 -4.11 -11.53
CA LYS A 137 15.20 -3.75 -12.67
C LYS A 137 16.63 -4.20 -12.45
N THR A 138 17.15 -4.06 -11.23
CA THR A 138 18.49 -4.52 -10.85
C THR A 138 18.70 -6.02 -11.12
N ALA A 139 17.65 -6.84 -10.90
CA ALA A 139 17.69 -8.28 -11.13
C ALA A 139 17.23 -8.70 -12.55
N GLY A 140 16.85 -7.74 -13.41
CA GLY A 140 16.28 -8.04 -14.73
C GLY A 140 14.91 -8.73 -14.69
N ILE A 141 14.17 -8.61 -13.59
CA ILE A 141 12.89 -9.30 -13.39
C ILE A 141 11.75 -8.36 -13.75
N LYS A 142 10.84 -8.84 -14.60
CA LYS A 142 9.53 -8.23 -14.85
C LYS A 142 8.51 -9.34 -15.10
N GLU A 143 7.73 -9.65 -14.09
CA GLU A 143 6.81 -10.79 -14.10
C GLU A 143 5.43 -10.40 -13.60
N LEU A 144 4.41 -10.97 -14.25
CA LEU A 144 3.03 -10.97 -13.76
C LEU A 144 2.55 -12.41 -13.76
N ARG A 145 2.45 -12.99 -12.57
CA ARG A 145 2.00 -14.37 -12.38
C ARG A 145 0.54 -14.36 -11.96
N TRP A 146 -0.27 -15.15 -12.66
CA TRP A 146 -1.70 -15.31 -12.37
C TRP A 146 -1.94 -16.59 -11.58
N SER A 147 -2.98 -16.60 -10.74
CA SER A 147 -3.55 -17.88 -10.30
C SER A 147 -4.38 -18.49 -11.42
N CYS A 148 -4.48 -19.81 -11.43
CA CYS A 148 -5.27 -20.53 -12.43
C CYS A 148 -6.77 -20.17 -12.38
N GLY A 149 -7.27 -19.68 -11.23
CA GLY A 149 -8.65 -19.18 -11.12
C GLY A 149 -8.89 -17.87 -11.87
N VAL A 150 -7.85 -17.05 -12.05
CA VAL A 150 -7.93 -15.78 -12.81
C VAL A 150 -7.57 -15.98 -14.28
N ASP A 151 -6.54 -16.78 -14.55
CA ASP A 151 -6.13 -17.14 -15.91
C ASP A 151 -5.92 -18.65 -16.06
N PRO A 152 -6.97 -19.39 -16.47
CA PRO A 152 -6.88 -20.83 -16.69
C PRO A 152 -5.90 -21.23 -17.81
N LYS A 153 -5.49 -20.28 -18.67
CA LYS A 153 -4.56 -20.53 -19.79
C LYS A 153 -3.10 -20.23 -19.42
N SER A 154 -2.84 -19.75 -18.20
CA SER A 154 -1.48 -19.48 -17.74
C SER A 154 -0.69 -20.78 -17.66
N GLN A 155 0.42 -20.87 -18.41
CA GLN A 155 1.23 -22.09 -18.45
C GLN A 155 2.02 -22.35 -17.16
N ASN A 156 2.15 -21.35 -16.29
CA ASN A 156 2.85 -21.42 -15.01
C ASN A 156 2.09 -20.62 -13.95
N CYS A 157 0.94 -21.12 -13.53
CA CYS A 157 0.16 -20.49 -12.46
C CYS A 157 0.97 -20.40 -11.15
N LEU A 158 0.51 -19.52 -10.26
CA LEU A 158 0.90 -19.56 -8.85
C LEU A 158 0.56 -20.94 -8.24
N PRO A 159 1.42 -21.52 -7.38
CA PRO A 159 1.19 -22.84 -6.81
C PRO A 159 -0.03 -22.84 -5.87
N ASN A 160 -0.87 -23.88 -6.03
CA ASN A 160 -2.11 -24.11 -5.29
C ASN A 160 -1.94 -24.86 -3.97
#